data_AF-A0A2S6D3Y3-F1
#
_entry.id   AF-A0A2S6D3Y3-F1
#
_cell.length_a   1.000
_cell.length_b   1.000
_cell.length_c   1.000
_cell.angle_alpha   90.00
_cell.angle_beta   90.00
_cell.angle_gamma   90.00
#
_symmetry.space_group_name_H-M   'P 1'
#
loop_
_entity.id
_entity.type
_entity.pdbx_description
1 polymer ?
#
loop_
_entity_poly.entity_id
_entity_poly.type
_entity_poly.pdbx_seq_one_letter_code
_entity_poly.pdbx_strand_id
1 'polypeptide(L)'
;MRKLIGFILCTSIIVSGCSFIPKNQTKDIPKTVSVKDYDGQYIGEHKKRNEVFLKKHKDEAIKKYKNYVKDTFGYDCKINLVKPYTNASGFSEKSKTDGLVVVGTVNYDVPFQLRLLFVESDNSVTITTFTPGHENKTSAAISAMMYKRYEHEIEQARLKFKSEVEKNGYFAMNEKLQIKQEYNGVVRQYLNFKTPGIEGMDKFKKEFKPLMNTSNSDFNQKFDALLMKHPEIKDQAKTNFIAYYSKNKTRDIVGDYVVTLQKPTNKVMKNYPGIKFMKFYKDSVSPSQLDKNGRLKPEVEEVSTIGGEYNENK
;
A
#
# COMPACT_ATOMS: atom_id res chain seq x y z
N MET A 1 -59.73 56.97 -16.72
CA MET A 1 -59.48 56.68 -15.29
C MET A 1 -58.42 55.57 -15.19
N ARG A 2 -57.36 55.84 -14.40
CA ARG A 2 -56.43 54.91 -13.72
C ARG A 2 -55.62 53.85 -14.51
N LYS A 3 -54.33 54.18 -14.64
CA LYS A 3 -53.09 53.37 -14.67
C LYS A 3 -53.20 51.89 -14.26
N LEU A 4 -52.43 51.02 -14.94
CA LEU A 4 -51.31 50.30 -14.30
C LEU A 4 -50.32 49.74 -15.35
N ILE A 5 -49.06 49.73 -14.95
CA ILE A 5 -47.83 49.37 -15.69
C ILE A 5 -47.68 47.85 -15.79
N GLY A 6 -47.15 47.34 -16.91
CA GLY A 6 -46.76 45.94 -17.07
C GLY A 6 -45.54 45.80 -17.99
N PHE A 7 -44.40 45.43 -17.39
CA PHE A 7 -43.08 45.29 -18.00
C PHE A 7 -43.04 44.23 -19.11
N ILE A 8 -42.44 44.57 -20.26
CA ILE A 8 -41.98 43.59 -21.25
C ILE A 8 -40.63 43.05 -20.77
N LEU A 9 -40.63 41.83 -20.24
CA LEU A 9 -39.43 41.07 -19.91
C LEU A 9 -39.23 40.00 -20.97
N CYS A 10 -38.33 40.30 -21.92
CA CYS A 10 -37.75 39.32 -22.81
C CYS A 10 -37.04 38.25 -21.97
N THR A 11 -37.67 37.08 -21.83
CA THR A 11 -37.01 35.87 -21.33
C THR A 11 -36.03 35.37 -22.40
N SER A 12 -34.83 35.92 -22.40
CA SER A 12 -33.68 35.28 -23.03
C SER A 12 -33.36 34.00 -22.26
N ILE A 13 -33.62 32.88 -22.91
CA ILE A 13 -33.20 31.53 -22.52
C ILE A 13 -31.66 31.54 -22.46
N ILE A 14 -31.10 31.57 -21.25
CA ILE A 14 -29.72 31.16 -21.04
C ILE A 14 -29.77 29.74 -20.51
N VAL A 15 -29.50 28.80 -21.41
CA VAL A 15 -29.18 27.41 -21.10
C VAL A 15 -27.81 27.42 -20.40
N SER A 16 -27.80 27.64 -19.09
CA SER A 16 -26.65 27.29 -18.25
C SER A 16 -26.91 25.91 -17.69
N GLY A 17 -26.25 24.91 -18.27
CA GLY A 17 -26.34 23.51 -17.89
C GLY A 17 -26.12 23.32 -16.39
N CYS A 18 -27.17 22.89 -15.71
CA CYS A 18 -27.05 22.25 -14.41
C CYS A 18 -26.31 20.93 -14.61
N SER A 19 -24.99 20.94 -14.42
CA SER A 19 -24.27 19.74 -14.02
C SER A 19 -24.90 19.28 -12.71
N PHE A 20 -25.76 18.27 -12.80
CA PHE A 20 -26.21 17.46 -11.68
C PHE A 20 -24.95 16.85 -11.04
N ILE A 21 -24.35 17.55 -10.09
CA ILE A 21 -23.51 16.94 -9.08
C ILE A 21 -24.50 16.31 -8.11
N PRO A 22 -24.64 14.97 -8.06
CA PRO A 22 -25.42 14.38 -6.99
C PRO A 22 -24.70 14.77 -5.71
N LYS A 23 -25.37 15.55 -4.86
CA LYS A 23 -25.02 15.72 -3.45
C LYS A 23 -25.14 14.34 -2.79
N ASN A 24 -24.19 13.45 -3.06
CA ASN A 24 -23.83 12.43 -2.10
C ASN A 24 -23.49 13.22 -0.83
N GLN A 25 -24.22 12.96 0.26
CA GLN A 25 -23.82 13.41 1.59
C GLN A 25 -22.43 12.85 1.85
N THR A 26 -21.40 13.54 1.38
CA THR A 26 -20.04 13.35 1.85
C THR A 26 -20.11 13.69 3.31
N LYS A 27 -19.93 12.68 4.17
CA LYS A 27 -19.42 12.87 5.52
C LYS A 27 -18.38 14.00 5.48
N ASP A 28 -18.31 14.80 6.54
CA ASP A 28 -17.32 15.88 6.67
C ASP A 28 -15.90 15.28 6.76
N ILE A 29 -15.41 14.79 5.62
CA ILE A 29 -14.12 14.16 5.43
C ILE A 29 -13.16 15.31 5.12
N PRO A 30 -12.10 15.50 5.91
CA PRO A 30 -11.11 16.52 5.65
C PRO A 30 -10.56 16.43 4.22
N LYS A 31 -10.16 17.56 3.63
CA LYS A 31 -9.49 17.52 2.31
C LYS A 31 -8.15 16.79 2.39
N THR A 32 -7.41 17.03 3.47
CA THR A 32 -6.13 16.39 3.76
C THR A 32 -5.99 16.08 5.24
N VAL A 33 -5.11 15.14 5.52
CA VAL A 33 -4.74 14.73 6.87
C VAL A 33 -3.23 14.58 6.99
N SER A 34 -2.72 14.64 8.23
CA SER A 34 -1.33 14.31 8.54
C SER A 34 -1.18 12.82 8.78
N VAL A 35 -0.11 12.22 8.30
CA VAL A 35 0.22 10.80 8.57
C VAL A 35 0.72 10.57 9.99
N LYS A 36 0.98 11.63 10.76
CA LYS A 36 1.36 11.53 12.18
C LYS A 36 0.18 11.11 13.04
N ASP A 37 -0.98 11.73 12.83
CA ASP A 37 -2.10 11.61 13.77
C ASP A 37 -3.32 10.91 13.17
N TYR A 38 -3.35 10.72 11.84
CA TYR A 38 -4.49 10.11 11.19
C TYR A 38 -4.54 8.60 11.41
N ASP A 39 -5.67 8.11 11.91
CA ASP A 39 -5.88 6.69 12.21
C ASP A 39 -6.50 5.90 11.04
N GLY A 40 -6.73 6.50 9.87
CA GLY A 40 -7.17 5.77 8.67
C GLY A 40 -8.67 5.47 8.59
N GLN A 41 -9.52 6.19 9.32
CA GLN A 41 -10.96 5.89 9.44
C GLN A 41 -11.78 6.11 8.16
N TYR A 42 -11.28 6.90 7.21
CA TYR A 42 -11.95 7.20 5.95
C TYR A 42 -11.34 6.49 4.74
N ILE A 43 -10.43 5.52 4.92
CA ILE A 43 -9.83 4.81 3.79
C ILE A 43 -10.90 4.01 3.02
N GLY A 44 -11.08 4.31 1.73
CA GLY A 44 -12.05 3.64 0.84
C GLY A 44 -13.11 4.55 0.24
N GLU A 45 -14.04 3.95 -0.50
CA GLU A 45 -15.17 4.66 -1.10
C GLU A 45 -16.33 4.86 -0.10
N HIS A 46 -16.97 6.02 -0.16
CA HIS A 46 -18.04 6.44 0.78
C HIS A 46 -19.39 6.65 0.09
N LYS A 47 -19.62 6.08 -1.11
CA LYS A 47 -20.96 6.15 -1.71
C LYS A 47 -21.90 5.22 -0.94
N LYS A 48 -23.20 5.54 -0.91
CA LYS A 48 -24.22 4.72 -0.23
C LYS A 48 -24.18 3.23 -0.63
N ARG A 49 -23.95 2.92 -1.92
CA ARG A 49 -23.80 1.54 -2.42
C ARG A 49 -22.63 0.80 -1.75
N ASN A 50 -21.49 1.46 -1.58
CA ASN A 50 -20.29 0.90 -0.98
C ASN A 50 -20.49 0.62 0.51
N GLU A 51 -21.18 1.51 1.23
CA GLU A 51 -21.51 1.31 2.65
C GLU A 51 -22.45 0.13 2.86
N VAL A 52 -23.48 0.00 2.01
CA VAL A 52 -24.40 -1.16 2.02
C VAL A 52 -23.65 -2.45 1.73
N PHE A 53 -22.79 -2.45 0.70
CA PHE A 53 -21.99 -3.61 0.32
C PHE A 53 -21.04 -4.04 1.44
N LEU A 54 -20.32 -3.09 2.04
CA LEU A 54 -19.45 -3.34 3.19
C LEU A 54 -20.23 -3.95 4.35
N LYS A 55 -21.39 -3.38 4.72
CA LYS A 55 -22.21 -3.91 5.81
C LYS A 55 -22.67 -5.35 5.54
N LYS A 56 -23.04 -5.67 4.30
CA LYS A 56 -23.53 -7.00 3.91
C LYS A 56 -22.44 -8.07 3.89
N HIS A 57 -21.23 -7.74 3.41
CA HIS A 57 -20.21 -8.75 3.08
C HIS A 57 -18.94 -8.72 3.93
N LYS A 58 -18.78 -7.76 4.85
CA LYS A 58 -17.55 -7.59 5.64
C LYS A 58 -17.12 -8.87 6.39
N ASP A 59 -18.03 -9.48 7.15
CA ASP A 59 -17.68 -10.63 8.00
C ASP A 59 -17.37 -11.88 7.16
N GLU A 60 -18.09 -12.05 6.05
CA GLU A 60 -17.84 -13.11 5.08
C GLU A 60 -16.46 -12.96 4.43
N ALA A 61 -16.10 -11.75 3.98
CA ALA A 61 -14.78 -11.46 3.40
C ALA A 61 -13.66 -11.68 4.42
N ILE A 62 -13.84 -11.27 5.68
CA ILE A 62 -12.89 -11.53 6.77
C ILE A 62 -12.70 -13.04 6.99
N LYS A 63 -13.79 -13.81 7.05
CA LYS A 63 -13.72 -15.27 7.21
C LYS A 63 -12.98 -15.93 6.05
N LYS A 64 -13.34 -15.58 4.80
CA LYS A 64 -12.68 -16.10 3.60
C LYS A 64 -11.20 -15.70 3.52
N TYR A 65 -10.85 -14.48 3.93
CA TYR A 65 -9.46 -14.04 4.03
C TYR A 65 -8.67 -14.90 5.01
N LYS A 66 -9.18 -15.10 6.23
CA LYS A 66 -8.51 -15.90 7.27
C LYS A 66 -8.32 -17.35 6.83
N ASN A 67 -9.35 -17.96 6.24
CA ASN A 67 -9.27 -19.30 5.69
C ASN A 67 -8.21 -19.38 4.59
N TYR A 68 -8.21 -18.44 3.64
CA TYR A 68 -7.18 -18.39 2.59
C TYR A 68 -5.76 -18.34 3.17
N VAL A 69 -5.51 -17.48 4.17
CA VAL A 69 -4.20 -17.37 4.81
C VAL A 69 -3.81 -18.68 5.50
N LYS A 70 -4.74 -19.30 6.22
CA LYS A 70 -4.50 -20.58 6.91
C LYS A 70 -4.19 -21.70 5.92
N ASP A 71 -4.99 -21.85 4.88
CA ASP A 71 -4.83 -22.91 3.88
C ASP A 71 -3.54 -22.71 3.06
N THR A 72 -3.26 -21.46 2.68
CA THR A 72 -2.12 -21.14 1.82
C THR A 72 -0.82 -21.21 2.60
N PHE A 73 -0.72 -20.54 3.73
CA PHE A 73 0.54 -20.35 4.45
C PHE A 73 0.66 -21.20 5.72
N GLY A 74 -0.45 -21.66 6.30
CA GLY A 74 -0.46 -22.39 7.59
C GLY A 74 -0.57 -21.50 8.82
N TYR A 75 -0.66 -20.18 8.62
CA TYR A 75 -0.58 -19.18 9.69
C TYR A 75 -1.93 -18.52 9.97
N ASP A 76 -2.05 -17.97 11.18
CA ASP A 76 -3.15 -17.08 11.53
C ASP A 76 -2.82 -15.64 11.09
N CYS A 77 -3.83 -14.77 11.10
CA CYS A 77 -3.65 -13.37 10.74
C CYS A 77 -4.55 -12.42 11.51
N LYS A 78 -4.09 -11.16 11.60
CA LYS A 78 -4.86 -10.02 12.10
C LYS A 78 -5.38 -9.20 10.92
N ILE A 79 -6.66 -8.85 10.93
CA ILE A 79 -7.23 -7.94 9.93
C ILE A 79 -6.94 -6.49 10.33
N ASN A 80 -6.41 -5.70 9.40
CA ASN A 80 -6.03 -4.31 9.64
C ASN A 80 -6.98 -3.33 8.96
N LEU A 81 -7.46 -3.68 7.76
CA LEU A 81 -8.34 -2.85 6.95
C LEU A 81 -9.33 -3.73 6.19
N VAL A 82 -10.60 -3.34 6.21
CA VAL A 82 -11.61 -3.78 5.25
C VAL A 82 -12.26 -2.53 4.69
N LYS A 83 -12.17 -2.34 3.38
CA LYS A 83 -12.80 -1.18 2.73
C LYS A 83 -13.48 -1.54 1.43
N PRO A 84 -14.56 -0.85 1.07
CA PRO A 84 -15.23 -1.07 -0.19
C PRO A 84 -14.52 -0.32 -1.32
N TYR A 85 -14.69 -0.85 -2.53
CA TYR A 85 -14.34 -0.20 -3.78
C TYR A 85 -15.42 -0.51 -4.82
N THR A 86 -15.52 0.33 -5.84
CA THR A 86 -16.30 0.05 -7.04
C THR A 86 -15.30 -0.14 -8.18
N ASN A 87 -15.47 -1.21 -8.97
CA ASN A 87 -14.56 -1.46 -10.09
C ASN A 87 -14.61 -0.31 -11.11
N ALA A 88 -13.48 -0.07 -11.79
CA ALA A 88 -13.41 0.93 -12.86
C ALA A 88 -13.96 0.39 -14.20
N SER A 89 -14.09 -0.94 -14.34
CA SER A 89 -14.56 -1.58 -15.56
C SER A 89 -16.08 -1.53 -15.68
N GLY A 90 -16.57 -0.87 -16.72
CA GLY A 90 -17.99 -0.76 -17.06
C GLY A 90 -18.29 0.57 -17.75
N PHE A 91 -19.09 0.54 -18.82
CA PHE A 91 -19.48 1.73 -19.59
C PHE A 91 -20.45 2.65 -18.83
N SER A 92 -21.12 2.14 -17.78
CA SER A 92 -22.08 2.88 -16.96
C SER A 92 -21.94 2.56 -15.47
N GLU A 93 -22.45 3.42 -14.58
CA GLU A 93 -22.45 3.18 -13.13
C GLU A 93 -23.23 1.90 -12.74
N LYS A 94 -24.23 1.50 -13.55
CA LYS A 94 -25.02 0.27 -13.38
C LYS A 94 -24.25 -1.00 -13.72
N SER A 95 -23.27 -0.92 -14.62
CA SER A 95 -22.41 -2.05 -14.99
C SER A 95 -21.21 -2.26 -14.08
N LYS A 96 -20.99 -1.34 -13.13
CA LYS A 96 -19.88 -1.44 -12.18
C LYS A 96 -20.26 -2.39 -11.04
N THR A 97 -19.35 -3.31 -10.72
CA THR A 97 -19.46 -4.22 -9.58
C THR A 97 -18.76 -3.64 -8.36
N ASP A 98 -19.37 -3.84 -7.20
CA ASP A 98 -18.76 -3.49 -5.93
C ASP A 98 -17.93 -4.66 -5.40
N GLY A 99 -16.92 -4.31 -4.61
CA GLY A 99 -16.01 -5.27 -4.01
C GLY A 99 -15.45 -4.78 -2.68
N LEU A 100 -14.76 -5.67 -2.00
CA LEU A 100 -14.02 -5.36 -0.78
C LEU A 100 -12.52 -5.59 -0.97
N VAL A 101 -11.73 -4.67 -0.42
CA VAL A 101 -10.32 -4.92 -0.13
C VAL A 101 -10.21 -5.36 1.31
N VAL A 102 -9.52 -6.47 1.56
CA VAL A 102 -9.12 -6.89 2.90
C VAL A 102 -7.59 -6.89 2.96
N VAL A 103 -7.04 -6.16 3.92
CA VAL A 103 -5.61 -6.16 4.24
C VAL A 103 -5.45 -6.75 5.64
N GLY A 104 -4.57 -7.73 5.77
CA GLY A 104 -4.21 -8.30 7.06
C GLY A 104 -2.72 -8.55 7.20
N THR A 105 -2.28 -8.70 8.44
CA THR A 105 -0.92 -9.10 8.80
C THR A 105 -0.92 -10.58 9.13
N VAL A 106 -0.14 -11.36 8.39
CA VAL A 106 0.08 -12.80 8.62
C VAL A 106 1.12 -12.97 9.72
N ASN A 107 0.82 -13.81 10.71
CA ASN A 107 1.64 -14.01 11.91
C ASN A 107 2.75 -15.05 11.68
N TYR A 108 3.66 -14.74 10.75
CA TYR A 108 4.90 -15.48 10.53
C TYR A 108 6.05 -14.88 11.37
N ASP A 109 7.17 -15.58 11.53
CA ASP A 109 8.38 -15.12 12.24
C ASP A 109 8.76 -13.68 11.88
N VAL A 110 8.70 -13.37 10.58
CA VAL A 110 8.69 -11.99 10.09
C VAL A 110 7.26 -11.66 9.64
N PRO A 111 6.47 -10.92 10.44
CA PRO A 111 5.11 -10.59 10.06
C PRO A 111 5.06 -9.79 8.75
N PHE A 112 4.20 -10.21 7.85
CA PHE A 112 4.04 -9.59 6.53
C PHE A 112 2.58 -9.25 6.24
N GLN A 113 2.37 -8.20 5.46
CA GLN A 113 1.06 -7.80 5.00
C GLN A 113 0.69 -8.55 3.73
N LEU A 114 -0.58 -8.93 3.67
CA LEU A 114 -1.21 -9.49 2.49
C LEU A 114 -2.50 -8.71 2.21
N ARG A 115 -2.72 -8.42 0.94
CA ARG A 115 -3.91 -7.77 0.42
C ARG A 115 -4.65 -8.74 -0.49
N LEU A 116 -5.92 -8.98 -0.19
CA LEU A 116 -6.84 -9.71 -1.07
C LEU A 116 -8.00 -8.83 -1.50
N LEU A 117 -8.44 -9.04 -2.74
CA LEU A 117 -9.59 -8.38 -3.31
C LEU A 117 -10.74 -9.37 -3.45
N PHE A 118 -11.92 -8.89 -3.12
CA PHE A 118 -13.17 -9.63 -3.10
C PHE A 118 -14.15 -8.93 -4.03
N VAL A 119 -14.80 -9.71 -4.90
CA VAL A 119 -15.86 -9.22 -5.79
C VAL A 119 -17.16 -9.95 -5.50
N GLU A 120 -18.28 -9.28 -5.73
CA GLU A 120 -19.60 -9.91 -5.64
C GLU A 120 -19.72 -11.09 -6.63
N SER A 121 -20.26 -12.20 -6.16
CA SER A 121 -20.59 -13.39 -6.95
C SER A 121 -21.80 -14.06 -6.30
N ASP A 122 -22.92 -14.16 -7.00
CA ASP A 122 -24.14 -14.86 -6.55
C ASP A 122 -24.55 -14.56 -5.10
N ASN A 123 -24.70 -13.27 -4.76
CA ASN A 123 -25.01 -12.78 -3.40
C ASN A 123 -23.97 -13.10 -2.32
N SER A 124 -22.77 -13.53 -2.71
CA SER A 124 -21.61 -13.83 -1.87
C SER A 124 -20.41 -13.00 -2.35
N VAL A 125 -19.25 -13.14 -1.71
CA VAL A 125 -17.98 -12.56 -2.19
C VAL A 125 -16.94 -13.62 -2.52
N THR A 126 -16.26 -13.49 -3.65
CA THR A 126 -15.17 -14.40 -4.04
C THR A 126 -13.83 -13.67 -4.14
N ILE A 127 -12.74 -14.37 -3.81
CA ILE A 127 -11.38 -13.82 -3.94
C ILE A 127 -11.05 -13.73 -5.43
N THR A 128 -10.73 -12.53 -5.89
CA THR A 128 -10.21 -12.33 -7.25
C THR A 128 -8.68 -12.30 -7.26
N THR A 129 -8.09 -12.88 -8.30
CA THR A 129 -6.64 -12.82 -8.60
C THR A 129 -6.39 -11.77 -9.66
N PHE A 130 -5.60 -10.74 -9.33
CA PHE A 130 -5.26 -9.66 -10.27
C PHE A 130 -4.15 -10.04 -11.24
N THR A 131 -3.27 -10.94 -10.82
CA THR A 131 -2.15 -11.42 -11.63
C THR A 131 -2.43 -12.85 -12.03
N PRO A 132 -2.23 -13.20 -13.31
CA PRO A 132 -2.05 -14.59 -13.72
C PRO A 132 -1.11 -15.30 -12.73
N GLY A 133 -1.48 -16.51 -12.33
CA GLY A 133 -0.63 -17.35 -11.48
C GLY A 133 -0.40 -16.91 -10.03
N HIS A 134 -1.20 -15.98 -9.46
CA HIS A 134 -1.14 -15.62 -8.03
C HIS A 134 0.16 -14.94 -7.53
N GLU A 135 1.00 -14.42 -8.43
CA GLU A 135 2.32 -13.85 -8.09
C GLU A 135 2.28 -12.81 -6.95
N ASN A 136 1.31 -11.90 -6.94
CA ASN A 136 1.17 -10.90 -5.87
C ASN A 136 0.99 -11.53 -4.47
N LYS A 137 0.37 -12.71 -4.39
CA LYS A 137 0.09 -13.40 -3.12
C LYS A 137 1.31 -14.18 -2.64
N THR A 138 2.05 -14.80 -3.56
CA THR A 138 3.30 -15.52 -3.25
C THR A 138 4.42 -14.54 -2.92
N SER A 139 4.47 -13.39 -3.60
CA SER A 139 5.36 -12.25 -3.34
C SER A 139 5.35 -11.84 -1.86
N ALA A 140 4.18 -11.71 -1.24
CA ALA A 140 4.08 -11.29 0.16
C ALA A 140 4.85 -12.23 1.12
N ALA A 141 4.66 -13.54 0.98
CA ALA A 141 5.32 -14.53 1.81
C ALA A 141 6.81 -14.66 1.49
N ILE A 142 7.18 -14.70 0.20
CA ILE A 142 8.59 -14.75 -0.23
C ILE A 142 9.35 -13.51 0.23
N SER A 143 8.71 -12.33 0.24
CA SER A 143 9.27 -11.11 0.80
C SER A 143 9.61 -11.27 2.27
N ALA A 144 8.75 -11.92 3.06
CA ALA A 144 9.02 -12.19 4.46
C ALA A 144 10.18 -13.15 4.68
N MET A 145 10.29 -14.18 3.83
CA MET A 145 11.41 -15.14 3.85
C MET A 145 12.73 -14.47 3.46
N MET A 146 12.72 -13.64 2.42
CA MET A 146 13.87 -12.85 2.01
C MET A 146 14.28 -11.83 3.08
N TYR A 147 13.31 -11.23 3.76
CA TYR A 147 13.59 -10.38 4.92
C TYR A 147 14.24 -11.17 6.04
N LYS A 148 13.70 -12.33 6.42
CA LYS A 148 14.28 -13.23 7.45
C LYS A 148 15.74 -13.58 7.13
N ARG A 149 16.04 -13.85 5.85
CA ARG A 149 17.39 -14.19 5.38
C ARG A 149 18.42 -13.06 5.55
N TYR A 150 17.99 -11.80 5.42
CA TYR A 150 18.82 -10.59 5.45
C TYR A 150 18.40 -9.63 6.58
N GLU A 151 17.78 -10.15 7.64
CA GLU A 151 17.10 -9.32 8.64
C GLU A 151 18.08 -8.37 9.30
N HIS A 152 19.25 -8.87 9.66
CA HIS A 152 20.30 -8.06 10.29
C HIS A 152 20.71 -6.87 9.40
N GLU A 153 21.04 -7.11 8.13
CA GLU A 153 21.51 -6.09 7.21
C GLU A 153 20.41 -5.07 6.87
N ILE A 154 19.17 -5.54 6.67
CA ILE A 154 18.04 -4.66 6.38
C ILE A 154 17.71 -3.78 7.58
N GLU A 155 17.71 -4.34 8.79
CA GLU A 155 17.44 -3.59 10.03
C GLU A 155 18.55 -2.56 10.32
N GLN A 156 19.82 -2.90 10.11
CA GLN A 156 20.92 -1.94 10.23
C GLN A 156 20.75 -0.76 9.26
N ALA A 157 20.38 -1.04 8.00
CA ALA A 157 20.10 0.01 7.03
C ALA A 157 18.89 0.87 7.44
N ARG A 158 17.82 0.26 7.97
CA ARG A 158 16.62 0.94 8.43
C ARG A 158 16.89 1.86 9.61
N LEU A 159 17.63 1.38 10.61
CA LEU A 159 17.98 2.16 11.80
C LEU A 159 18.91 3.32 11.44
N LYS A 160 19.88 3.10 10.53
CA LYS A 160 20.74 4.17 10.04
C LYS A 160 19.94 5.24 9.28
N PHE A 161 19.06 4.83 8.36
CA PHE A 161 18.17 5.75 7.65
C PHE A 161 17.32 6.57 8.64
N LYS A 162 16.63 5.89 9.56
CA LYS A 162 15.83 6.53 10.63
C LYS A 162 16.63 7.59 11.37
N SER A 163 17.82 7.24 11.86
CA SER A 163 18.69 8.16 12.62
C SER A 163 19.03 9.43 11.84
N GLU A 164 19.37 9.30 10.54
CA GLU A 164 19.74 10.46 9.73
C GLU A 164 18.54 11.36 9.39
N VAL A 165 17.37 10.77 9.10
CA VAL A 165 16.17 11.53 8.72
C VAL A 165 15.51 12.22 9.91
N GLU A 166 15.47 11.58 11.08
CA GLU A 166 14.88 12.18 12.29
C GLU A 166 15.68 13.40 12.78
N LYS A 167 17.01 13.36 12.71
CA LYS A 167 17.88 14.52 13.02
C LYS A 167 17.55 15.76 12.18
N ASN A 168 17.01 15.55 10.98
CA ASN A 168 16.68 16.61 10.03
C ASN A 168 15.18 16.95 10.01
N GLY A 169 14.43 16.48 11.02
CA GLY A 169 13.01 16.80 11.21
C GLY A 169 12.05 16.03 10.29
N TYR A 170 12.52 14.98 9.62
CA TYR A 170 11.66 14.05 8.89
C TYR A 170 11.18 12.94 9.81
N PHE A 171 10.07 12.29 9.46
CA PHE A 171 9.42 11.32 10.34
C PHE A 171 8.73 10.20 9.55
N ALA A 172 8.34 9.13 10.22
CA ALA A 172 7.50 8.10 9.65
C ALA A 172 6.01 8.33 9.93
N MET A 173 5.18 7.69 9.12
CA MET A 173 3.74 7.54 9.38
C MET A 173 3.51 6.77 10.69
N ASN A 174 2.46 7.08 11.44
CA ASN A 174 2.14 6.34 12.65
C ASN A 174 1.84 4.84 12.40
N GLU A 175 2.05 4.01 13.42
CA GLU A 175 1.92 2.55 13.29
C GLU A 175 0.49 2.09 12.98
N LYS A 176 -0.54 2.77 13.52
CA LYS A 176 -1.95 2.42 13.27
C LYS A 176 -2.32 2.60 11.80
N LEU A 177 -1.81 3.65 11.16
CA LEU A 177 -2.04 3.92 9.75
C LEU A 177 -1.16 3.05 8.85
N GLN A 178 0.08 2.81 9.27
CA GLN A 178 1.04 1.99 8.53
C GLN A 178 0.48 0.60 8.22
N ILE A 179 -0.14 -0.05 9.20
CA ILE A 179 -0.70 -1.41 9.01
C ILE A 179 -1.93 -1.44 8.08
N LYS A 180 -2.47 -0.28 7.69
CA LYS A 180 -3.62 -0.14 6.78
C LYS A 180 -3.22 0.11 5.32
N GLN A 181 -1.93 0.23 5.02
CA GLN A 181 -1.45 0.31 3.64
C GLN A 181 -1.79 -0.98 2.88
N GLU A 182 -2.25 -0.85 1.64
CA GLU A 182 -2.46 -1.96 0.71
C GLU A 182 -1.13 -2.47 0.15
N TYR A 183 -0.34 -3.11 1.00
CA TYR A 183 0.97 -3.65 0.63
C TYR A 183 1.00 -5.18 0.71
N ASN A 184 1.83 -5.79 -0.14
CA ASN A 184 2.13 -7.21 -0.16
C ASN A 184 3.62 -7.38 0.14
N GLY A 185 3.97 -7.76 1.37
CA GLY A 185 5.35 -7.86 1.83
C GLY A 185 5.56 -7.37 3.26
N VAL A 186 6.79 -7.05 3.62
CA VAL A 186 7.14 -6.63 4.97
C VAL A 186 7.00 -5.12 5.11
N VAL A 187 6.31 -4.69 6.15
CA VAL A 187 6.14 -3.27 6.51
C VAL A 187 6.65 -3.04 7.92
N ARG A 188 7.45 -1.99 8.07
CA ARG A 188 8.07 -1.53 9.31
C ARG A 188 8.12 -0.01 9.30
N GLN A 189 8.20 0.63 10.46
CA GLN A 189 8.48 2.06 10.55
C GLN A 189 9.73 2.41 9.71
N TYR A 190 9.59 3.40 8.83
CA TYR A 190 10.58 3.82 7.82
C TYR A 190 10.90 2.83 6.69
N LEU A 191 10.20 1.70 6.57
CA LEU A 191 10.58 0.67 5.59
C LEU A 191 9.41 -0.17 5.08
N ASN A 192 9.32 -0.29 3.75
CA ASN A 192 8.53 -1.33 3.08
C ASN A 192 9.45 -2.19 2.22
N PHE A 193 9.40 -3.51 2.36
CA PHE A 193 10.23 -4.45 1.64
C PHE A 193 9.40 -5.47 0.87
N LYS A 194 9.73 -5.67 -0.41
CA LYS A 194 9.09 -6.70 -1.24
C LYS A 194 10.05 -7.35 -2.23
N THR A 195 9.71 -8.55 -2.67
CA THR A 195 10.31 -9.28 -3.79
C THR A 195 9.24 -9.54 -4.85
N PRO A 196 9.58 -9.93 -6.09
CA PRO A 196 8.60 -10.59 -6.93
C PRO A 196 8.15 -11.90 -6.27
N GLY A 197 7.01 -12.41 -6.74
CA GLY A 197 6.52 -13.71 -6.34
C GLY A 197 7.06 -14.81 -7.24
N ILE A 198 6.41 -15.96 -7.16
CA ILE A 198 6.51 -16.97 -8.20
C ILE A 198 5.12 -17.22 -8.79
N GLU A 199 5.11 -17.62 -10.07
CA GLU A 199 3.91 -18.04 -10.75
C GLU A 199 3.48 -19.44 -10.27
N GLY A 200 2.20 -19.57 -9.92
CA GLY A 200 1.57 -20.82 -9.53
C GLY A 200 1.57 -21.05 -8.01
N MET A 201 0.37 -21.19 -7.45
CA MET A 201 0.20 -21.47 -6.03
C MET A 201 0.73 -22.87 -5.65
N ASP A 202 0.61 -23.85 -6.53
CA ASP A 202 1.08 -25.21 -6.27
C ASP A 202 2.62 -25.26 -6.22
N LYS A 203 3.29 -24.52 -7.10
CA LYS A 203 4.75 -24.34 -7.04
C LYS A 203 5.16 -23.72 -5.70
N PHE A 204 4.44 -22.70 -5.24
CA PHE A 204 4.74 -22.06 -3.95
C PHE A 204 4.56 -23.03 -2.78
N LYS A 205 3.45 -23.77 -2.76
CA LYS A 205 3.16 -24.78 -1.74
C LYS A 205 4.19 -25.91 -1.72
N LYS A 206 4.73 -26.29 -2.88
CA LYS A 206 5.73 -27.35 -3.01
C LYS A 206 7.13 -26.87 -2.61
N GLU A 207 7.55 -25.69 -3.04
CA GLU A 207 8.95 -25.26 -2.94
C GLU A 207 9.20 -24.32 -1.75
N PHE A 208 8.32 -23.35 -1.49
CA PHE A 208 8.56 -22.27 -0.53
C PHE A 208 7.85 -22.49 0.81
N LYS A 209 6.59 -22.93 0.79
CA LYS A 209 5.81 -23.16 2.01
C LYS A 209 6.52 -24.07 3.04
N PRO A 210 7.23 -25.16 2.65
CA PRO A 210 7.92 -26.01 3.63
C PRO A 210 9.00 -25.27 4.44
N LEU A 211 9.62 -24.24 3.86
CA LEU A 211 10.64 -23.44 4.53
C LEU A 211 10.08 -22.50 5.59
N MET A 212 8.80 -22.13 5.50
CA MET A 212 8.19 -21.28 6.51
C MET A 212 8.21 -21.93 7.90
N ASN A 213 8.27 -23.26 8.01
CA ASN A 213 8.29 -23.96 9.30
C ASN A 213 9.70 -24.49 9.67
N THR A 214 10.74 -24.04 8.98
CA THR A 214 12.11 -24.53 9.17
C THR A 214 12.86 -23.69 10.20
N SER A 215 13.74 -24.32 10.98
CA SER A 215 14.66 -23.63 11.91
C SER A 215 15.60 -22.67 11.17
N ASN A 216 16.17 -21.68 11.88
CA ASN A 216 16.99 -20.64 11.24
C ASN A 216 18.25 -21.17 10.52
N SER A 217 18.92 -22.20 11.07
CA SER A 217 20.13 -22.79 10.47
C SER A 217 19.83 -23.38 9.09
N ASP A 218 18.77 -24.19 9.02
CA ASP A 218 18.38 -24.92 7.82
C ASP A 218 17.67 -24.00 6.82
N PHE A 219 16.98 -22.98 7.32
CA PHE A 219 16.27 -22.00 6.51
C PHE A 219 17.22 -21.28 5.55
N ASN A 220 18.34 -20.73 6.05
CA ASN A 220 19.24 -19.93 5.22
C ASN A 220 19.81 -20.75 4.06
N GLN A 221 20.32 -21.96 4.32
CA GLN A 221 20.89 -22.82 3.29
C GLN A 221 19.85 -23.21 2.24
N LYS A 222 18.65 -23.65 2.67
CA LYS A 222 17.60 -24.09 1.74
C LYS A 222 16.99 -22.93 0.97
N PHE A 223 16.86 -21.76 1.59
CA PHE A 223 16.35 -20.57 0.92
C PHE A 223 17.37 -20.03 -0.10
N ASP A 224 18.66 -20.01 0.22
CA ASP A 224 19.72 -19.65 -0.74
C ASP A 224 19.70 -20.59 -1.96
N ALA A 225 19.45 -21.90 -1.75
CA ALA A 225 19.26 -22.84 -2.85
C ALA A 225 18.03 -22.55 -3.74
N LEU A 226 16.94 -22.05 -3.16
CA LEU A 226 15.79 -21.57 -3.94
C LEU A 226 16.10 -20.28 -4.70
N LEU A 227 16.84 -19.35 -4.10
CA LEU A 227 17.25 -18.11 -4.76
C LEU A 227 18.18 -18.38 -5.96
N MET A 228 18.97 -19.46 -5.94
CA MET A 228 19.73 -19.87 -7.14
C MET A 228 18.83 -20.39 -8.27
N LYS A 229 17.69 -21.01 -7.93
CA LYS A 229 16.71 -21.50 -8.92
C LYS A 229 15.79 -20.39 -9.45
N HIS A 230 15.55 -19.38 -8.63
CA HIS A 230 14.67 -18.24 -8.89
C HIS A 230 15.41 -16.92 -8.61
N PRO A 231 16.48 -16.60 -9.38
CA PRO A 231 17.35 -15.44 -9.13
C PRO A 231 16.60 -14.11 -9.19
N GLU A 232 15.49 -14.04 -9.94
CA GLU A 232 14.64 -12.85 -10.05
C GLU A 232 14.12 -12.36 -8.70
N ILE A 233 13.90 -13.27 -7.73
CA ILE A 233 13.47 -12.92 -6.37
C ILE A 233 14.49 -12.00 -5.71
N LYS A 234 15.78 -12.33 -5.87
CA LYS A 234 16.90 -11.59 -5.30
C LYS A 234 17.16 -10.30 -6.08
N ASP A 235 17.21 -10.39 -7.40
CA ASP A 235 17.61 -9.29 -8.27
C ASP A 235 16.57 -8.16 -8.31
N GLN A 236 15.29 -8.53 -8.23
CA GLN A 236 14.18 -7.58 -8.27
C GLN A 236 13.60 -7.26 -6.89
N ALA A 237 14.27 -7.68 -5.81
CA ALA A 237 13.94 -7.24 -4.46
C ALA A 237 13.99 -5.71 -4.38
N LYS A 238 13.03 -5.12 -3.67
CA LYS A 238 12.87 -3.67 -3.52
C LYS A 238 12.67 -3.32 -2.06
N THR A 239 13.60 -2.53 -1.52
CA THR A 239 13.43 -1.86 -0.23
C THR A 239 13.07 -0.41 -0.48
N ASN A 240 11.94 0.04 0.05
CA ASN A 240 11.57 1.44 0.11
C ASN A 240 11.82 1.94 1.54
N PHE A 241 12.88 2.73 1.72
CA PHE A 241 13.05 3.56 2.91
C PHE A 241 12.15 4.78 2.78
N ILE A 242 11.24 4.97 3.73
CA ILE A 242 10.14 5.94 3.60
C ILE A 242 10.22 6.95 4.73
N ALA A 243 10.19 8.24 4.39
CA ALA A 243 10.07 9.34 5.32
C ALA A 243 9.06 10.38 4.83
N TYR A 244 8.56 11.18 5.76
CA TYR A 244 7.61 12.26 5.54
C TYR A 244 8.22 13.58 5.97
N TYR A 245 7.86 14.65 5.25
CA TYR A 245 8.29 16.02 5.54
C TYR A 245 7.10 16.92 5.80
N SER A 246 7.30 17.89 6.70
CA SER A 246 6.29 18.86 7.10
C SER A 246 5.82 19.74 5.93
N LYS A 247 4.60 20.27 6.05
CA LYS A 247 3.96 21.07 5.00
C LYS A 247 4.75 22.32 4.58
N ASN A 248 5.61 22.84 5.47
CA ASN A 248 6.44 24.02 5.24
C ASN A 248 7.76 23.74 4.48
N LYS A 249 8.17 22.48 4.29
CA LYS A 249 9.33 22.15 3.44
C LYS A 249 8.91 22.08 1.98
N THR A 250 9.73 22.66 1.10
CA THR A 250 9.55 22.59 -0.36
C THR A 250 10.18 21.32 -0.93
N ARG A 251 9.77 20.95 -2.14
CA ARG A 251 10.31 19.77 -2.83
C ARG A 251 11.81 19.90 -3.08
N ASP A 252 12.30 21.09 -3.40
CA ASP A 252 13.71 21.36 -3.72
C ASP A 252 14.61 21.13 -2.51
N ILE A 253 14.25 21.70 -1.35
CA ILE A 253 14.98 21.49 -0.08
C ILE A 253 15.07 20.00 0.26
N VAL A 254 13.99 19.26 0.03
CA VAL A 254 13.96 17.81 0.26
C VAL A 254 14.81 17.08 -0.79
N GLY A 255 14.77 17.52 -2.05
CA GLY A 255 15.59 16.99 -3.15
C GLY A 255 17.08 17.04 -2.82
N ASP A 256 17.58 18.22 -2.43
CA ASP A 256 18.98 18.41 -2.06
C ASP A 256 19.37 17.51 -0.89
N TYR A 257 18.53 17.48 0.15
CA TYR A 257 18.76 16.64 1.32
C TYR A 257 18.84 15.14 0.94
N VAL A 258 17.94 14.66 0.10
CA VAL A 258 17.87 13.25 -0.31
C VAL A 258 19.16 12.79 -1.01
N VAL A 259 19.79 13.66 -1.81
CA VAL A 259 21.09 13.38 -2.42
C VAL A 259 22.19 13.28 -1.36
N THR A 260 22.27 14.26 -0.45
CA THR A 260 23.29 14.23 0.62
C THR A 260 23.15 13.02 1.56
N LEU A 261 21.92 12.53 1.75
CA LEU A 261 21.60 11.39 2.60
C LEU A 261 22.18 10.07 2.08
N GLN A 262 22.48 9.97 0.78
CA GLN A 262 23.07 8.76 0.21
C GLN A 262 24.43 8.44 0.84
N LYS A 263 25.26 9.46 1.12
CA LYS A 263 26.61 9.28 1.67
C LYS A 263 26.61 8.57 3.04
N PRO A 264 25.91 9.06 4.09
CA PRO A 264 25.92 8.43 5.40
C PRO A 264 25.21 7.07 5.45
N THR A 265 24.31 6.74 4.51
CA THR A 265 23.59 5.46 4.49
C THR A 265 24.19 4.43 3.52
N ASN A 266 25.13 4.83 2.66
CA ASN A 266 25.64 4.03 1.55
C ASN A 266 26.13 2.65 1.98
N LYS A 267 27.01 2.61 3.00
CA LYS A 267 27.70 1.39 3.44
C LYS A 267 26.71 0.30 3.86
N VAL A 268 25.72 0.65 4.68
CA VAL A 268 24.75 -0.33 5.19
C VAL A 268 23.76 -0.77 4.12
N MET A 269 23.40 0.10 3.17
CA MET A 269 22.46 -0.24 2.09
C MET A 269 23.07 -1.16 1.01
N LYS A 270 24.41 -1.27 0.95
CA LYS A 270 25.12 -2.19 0.04
C LYS A 270 25.15 -3.64 0.52
N ASN A 271 24.88 -3.90 1.80
CA ASN A 271 25.15 -5.19 2.43
C ASN A 271 24.11 -6.28 2.15
N TYR A 272 23.05 -5.98 1.42
CA TYR A 272 22.01 -6.95 1.07
C TYR A 272 21.57 -6.71 -0.38
N PRO A 273 20.93 -7.67 -1.07
CA PRO A 273 20.60 -7.57 -2.49
C PRO A 273 19.38 -6.66 -2.79
N GLY A 274 19.09 -6.46 -4.07
CA GLY A 274 17.95 -5.68 -4.55
C GLY A 274 18.19 -4.17 -4.61
N ILE A 275 17.17 -3.46 -5.08
CA ILE A 275 17.18 -1.99 -5.26
C ILE A 275 16.66 -1.32 -4.00
N LYS A 276 17.32 -0.24 -3.57
CA LYS A 276 16.96 0.52 -2.37
C LYS A 276 16.50 1.90 -2.78
N PHE A 277 15.23 2.20 -2.61
CA PHE A 277 14.69 3.53 -2.83
C PHE A 277 14.62 4.29 -1.50
N MET A 278 15.10 5.52 -1.49
CA MET A 278 14.90 6.46 -0.39
C MET A 278 13.80 7.43 -0.84
N LYS A 279 12.64 7.37 -0.20
CA LYS A 279 11.42 8.02 -0.68
C LYS A 279 10.85 8.97 0.36
N PHE A 280 10.55 10.19 -0.08
CA PHE A 280 10.09 11.27 0.76
C PHE A 280 8.74 11.81 0.28
N TYR A 281 7.81 11.93 1.22
CA TYR A 281 6.43 12.33 0.97
C TYR A 281 6.06 13.57 1.78
N LYS A 282 5.30 14.48 1.19
CA LYS A 282 4.75 15.61 1.96
C LYS A 282 3.70 15.11 2.93
N ASP A 283 3.70 15.65 4.13
CA ASP A 283 2.72 15.37 5.17
C ASP A 283 1.41 16.12 4.93
N SER A 284 0.79 15.78 3.80
CA SER A 284 -0.51 16.24 3.36
C SER A 284 -1.04 15.20 2.39
N VAL A 285 -1.81 14.25 2.93
CA VAL A 285 -2.30 13.09 2.17
C VAL A 285 -3.83 13.07 2.16
N SER A 286 -4.39 12.44 1.13
CA SER A 286 -5.82 12.16 1.08
C SER A 286 -6.22 11.25 2.24
N PRO A 287 -7.33 11.53 2.96
CA PRO A 287 -7.79 10.62 4.00
C PRO A 287 -8.45 9.35 3.45
N SER A 288 -8.91 9.34 2.20
CA SER A 288 -9.72 8.27 1.64
C SER A 288 -9.13 7.57 0.42
N GLN A 289 -8.34 8.28 -0.39
CA GLN A 289 -7.78 7.76 -1.62
C GLN A 289 -6.39 7.15 -1.40
N LEU A 290 -6.15 6.01 -2.05
CA LEU A 290 -4.83 5.40 -2.12
C LEU A 290 -4.16 5.68 -3.47
N ASP A 291 -2.84 5.76 -3.48
CA ASP A 291 -2.00 5.80 -4.67
C ASP A 291 -1.84 4.41 -5.30
N LYS A 292 -1.16 4.34 -6.44
CA LYS A 292 -0.85 3.08 -7.15
C LYS A 292 0.00 2.09 -6.33
N ASN A 293 0.62 2.56 -5.25
CA ASN A 293 1.44 1.76 -4.36
C ASN A 293 0.66 1.31 -3.10
N GLY A 294 -0.65 1.57 -3.05
CA GLY A 294 -1.51 1.16 -1.94
C GLY A 294 -1.40 2.01 -0.67
N ARG A 295 -0.82 3.21 -0.76
CA ARG A 295 -0.66 4.14 0.38
C ARG A 295 -1.60 5.31 0.23
N LEU A 296 -1.87 6.07 1.29
CA LEU A 296 -2.64 7.31 1.15
C LEU A 296 -2.02 8.23 0.09
N LYS A 297 -2.85 8.69 -0.84
CA LYS A 297 -2.41 9.49 -1.98
C LYS A 297 -1.85 10.83 -1.48
N PRO A 298 -0.57 11.14 -1.71
CA PRO A 298 -0.02 12.44 -1.36
C PRO A 298 -0.57 13.52 -2.30
N GLU A 299 -0.65 14.77 -1.81
CA GLU A 299 -1.03 15.91 -2.66
C GLU A 299 0.03 16.25 -3.72
N VAL A 300 1.29 15.97 -3.40
CA VAL A 300 2.44 16.24 -4.27
C VAL A 300 3.18 14.94 -4.56
N GLU A 301 3.90 14.92 -5.68
CA GLU A 301 4.72 13.79 -6.06
C GLU A 301 5.83 13.50 -5.04
N GLU A 302 6.25 12.24 -5.00
CA GLU A 302 7.36 11.80 -4.15
C GLU A 302 8.69 12.39 -4.63
N VAL A 303 9.59 12.65 -3.68
CA VAL A 303 11.01 12.86 -3.95
C VAL A 303 11.72 11.55 -3.67
N SER A 304 12.59 11.10 -4.57
CA SER A 304 13.28 9.84 -4.37
C SER A 304 14.68 9.80 -4.98
N THR A 305 15.55 9.01 -4.36
CA THR A 305 16.84 8.59 -4.93
C THR A 305 17.09 7.10 -4.67
N ILE A 306 18.15 6.56 -5.26
CA ILE A 306 18.61 5.19 -5.03
C ILE A 306 19.68 5.19 -3.93
N GLY A 307 19.47 4.39 -2.88
CA GLY A 307 20.43 4.18 -1.81
C GLY A 307 21.43 3.07 -2.15
N GLY A 308 22.63 3.14 -1.57
CA GLY A 308 23.67 2.13 -1.78
C GLY A 308 24.42 2.24 -3.11
N GLU A 309 24.17 3.28 -3.90
CA GLU A 309 24.85 3.55 -5.18
C GLU A 309 25.76 4.78 -5.13
N TYR A 310 25.93 5.40 -3.96
CA TYR A 310 26.84 6.53 -3.82
C TYR A 310 28.28 6.08 -4.07
N ASN A 311 28.96 6.81 -4.96
CA ASN A 311 30.37 6.63 -5.27
C ASN A 311 31.11 7.90 -4.84
N GLU A 312 32.04 7.79 -3.90
CA GLU A 312 32.76 8.96 -3.38
C GLU A 312 33.76 9.54 -4.39
N ASN A 313 34.06 8.80 -5.46
CA ASN A 313 35.05 9.15 -6.49
C ASN A 313 34.40 9.74 -7.77
N LYS A 314 33.12 10.09 -7.72
CA LYS A 314 32.40 10.84 -8.76
C LYS A 314 31.84 12.12 -8.16
#